data_AF-A0A815TXP2-F1
#
_entry.id   AF-A0A815TXP2-F1
#
_cell.length_a   1.000
_cell.length_b   1.000
_cell.length_c   1.000
_cell.angle_alpha   90.00
_cell.angle_beta   90.00
_cell.angle_gamma   90.00
#
_symmetry.space_group_name_H-M   'P 1'
#
loop_
_entity.id
_entity.type
_entity.pdbx_description
1 polymer ?
#
loop_
_entity_poly.entity_id
_entity_poly.type
_entity_poly.pdbx_seq_one_letter_code
_entity_poly.pdbx_strand_id
1 'polypeptide(L)'
;MAQETRNRKSQTVKFRDHIVDIQTVNINGIECLRLKDVRRKFPAVQILSIDNVLQAFLHDKHGNDLEPLRIAACIGQVVEAEESLRSFDNDTHGQLVRIEDKIDRIDNNVQEIMRQIANVMRLMYELNEYTTPRYFFILPAEHSNIKAIDTVQNWFHTHYKLYFLCECSHDPKKMHVAPHEGYSIKKARDFVVKYAPYLRTTIQIAQVLLSVGGLVIPQLGNVSKAIDDVIPSQFKNPKCDEDMKQRLKMVDNLLNKVDNQQYRAGASVVDRHQSRGTALKGAELREIQTYLELVDDKRSLGNLYRIVTDDGFVRWVCHKEYDEVSYNKEMSKYIKEFEAMGGKFNSDTKEAFICQVNITSRNVEMMSKALEKGFNIMKLMFQECSIDEDDLEKLLDIIINRSSIRCLNMGSIRVRNFFWNHKVYLSRNGRRVQQSVIESSLLQHLL
;
A
#
# COMPACT_ATOMS: atom_id res chain seq x y z
N MET A 1 -75.45 19.51 -11.83
CA MET A 1 -76.01 18.16 -11.66
C MET A 1 -76.55 17.71 -13.00
N ALA A 2 -75.96 16.68 -13.62
CA ALA A 2 -76.47 16.13 -14.87
C ALA A 2 -77.79 15.39 -14.59
N GLN A 3 -78.77 15.56 -15.47
CA GLN A 3 -80.09 14.92 -15.35
C GLN A 3 -79.98 13.48 -15.84
N GLU A 4 -80.06 12.53 -14.91
CA GLU A 4 -79.95 11.10 -15.21
C GLU A 4 -81.33 10.51 -15.44
N THR A 5 -81.53 9.88 -16.59
CA THR A 5 -82.76 9.16 -16.92
C THR A 5 -82.45 7.68 -17.13
N ARG A 6 -83.20 6.82 -16.45
CA ARG A 6 -83.13 5.37 -16.66
C ARG A 6 -83.86 5.02 -17.95
N ASN A 7 -83.15 4.39 -18.88
CA ASN A 7 -83.71 3.95 -20.15
C ASN A 7 -84.10 2.46 -20.12
N ARG A 8 -84.95 2.04 -21.05
CA ARG A 8 -85.36 0.63 -21.24
C ARG A 8 -84.27 -0.24 -21.88
N LYS A 9 -83.06 0.29 -22.10
CA LYS A 9 -81.95 -0.43 -22.74
C LYS A 9 -81.11 -1.17 -21.70
N SER A 10 -80.51 -2.28 -22.12
CA SER A 10 -79.64 -3.10 -21.28
C SER A 10 -78.36 -3.48 -22.03
N GLN A 11 -77.28 -3.61 -21.27
CA GLN A 11 -76.00 -4.13 -21.73
C GLN A 11 -75.85 -5.57 -21.24
N THR A 12 -75.54 -6.49 -22.16
CA THR A 12 -75.21 -7.87 -21.80
C THR A 12 -73.80 -7.92 -21.24
N VAL A 13 -73.64 -8.46 -20.03
CA VAL A 13 -72.36 -8.62 -19.35
C VAL A 13 -72.13 -10.09 -19.03
N LYS A 14 -70.97 -10.61 -19.44
CA LYS A 14 -70.52 -11.97 -19.17
C LYS A 14 -69.42 -11.97 -18.12
N PHE A 15 -69.60 -12.76 -17.07
CA PHE A 15 -68.57 -12.99 -16.05
C PHE A 15 -68.41 -14.50 -15.88
N ARG A 16 -67.24 -15.05 -16.25
CA ARG A 16 -67.01 -16.51 -16.36
C ARG A 16 -68.09 -17.15 -17.24
N ASP A 17 -68.87 -18.09 -16.70
CA ASP A 17 -69.94 -18.79 -17.41
C ASP A 17 -71.33 -18.14 -17.25
N HIS A 18 -71.42 -16.99 -16.57
CA HIS A 18 -72.68 -16.30 -16.31
C HIS A 18 -72.86 -15.09 -17.21
N ILE A 19 -74.03 -14.97 -17.82
CA ILE A 19 -74.41 -13.84 -18.67
C ILE A 19 -75.65 -13.16 -18.06
N VAL A 20 -75.59 -11.85 -17.85
CA VAL A 20 -76.67 -11.05 -17.28
C VAL A 20 -76.83 -9.74 -18.04
N ASP A 21 -78.08 -9.38 -18.34
CA ASP A 21 -78.42 -8.06 -18.87
C ASP A 21 -78.56 -7.03 -17.74
N ILE A 22 -77.78 -5.96 -17.83
CA ILE A 22 -77.75 -4.88 -16.83
C ILE A 22 -78.28 -3.60 -17.48
N GLN A 23 -79.25 -2.96 -16.82
CA GLN A 23 -79.85 -1.72 -17.31
C GLN A 23 -78.80 -0.61 -17.45
N THR A 24 -78.83 0.08 -18.58
CA THR A 24 -77.95 1.22 -18.85
C THR A 24 -78.59 2.52 -18.38
N VAL A 25 -77.76 3.53 -18.15
CA VAL A 25 -78.21 4.87 -17.76
C VAL A 25 -77.82 5.86 -18.85
N ASN A 26 -78.72 6.79 -19.17
CA ASN A 26 -78.40 7.86 -20.10
C ASN A 26 -77.87 9.07 -19.32
N ILE A 27 -76.67 9.51 -19.67
CA ILE A 27 -76.05 10.69 -19.07
C ILE A 27 -75.61 11.60 -20.21
N ASN A 28 -76.24 12.78 -20.32
CA ASN A 28 -75.95 13.78 -21.36
C ASN A 28 -75.99 13.21 -22.79
N GLY A 29 -76.91 12.29 -23.07
CA GLY A 29 -77.08 11.67 -24.40
C GLY A 29 -76.23 10.42 -24.63
N ILE A 30 -75.35 10.05 -23.70
CA ILE A 30 -74.50 8.86 -23.80
C ILE A 30 -75.10 7.74 -22.93
N GLU A 31 -75.38 6.60 -23.53
CA GLU A 31 -75.73 5.37 -22.80
C GLU A 31 -74.48 4.81 -22.11
N CYS A 32 -74.58 4.53 -20.82
CA CYS A 32 -73.47 4.09 -20.00
C CYS A 32 -73.80 2.83 -19.20
N LEU A 33 -72.82 1.94 -19.04
CA LEU A 33 -72.85 0.84 -18.08
C LEU A 33 -72.03 1.22 -16.84
N ARG A 34 -72.66 1.17 -15.67
CA ARG A 34 -71.99 1.48 -14.39
C ARG A 34 -71.31 0.24 -13.80
N LEU A 35 -70.04 0.39 -13.42
CA LEU A 35 -69.31 -0.68 -12.73
C LEU A 35 -70.01 -1.09 -11.43
N LYS A 36 -70.62 -0.15 -10.70
CA LYS A 36 -71.38 -0.45 -9.48
C LYS A 36 -72.56 -1.40 -9.75
N ASP A 37 -73.24 -1.26 -10.88
CA ASP A 37 -74.38 -2.11 -11.22
C ASP A 37 -73.93 -3.49 -11.71
N VAL A 38 -72.77 -3.57 -12.38
CA VAL A 38 -72.07 -4.84 -12.64
C VAL A 38 -71.67 -5.53 -11.33
N ARG A 39 -71.05 -4.81 -10.40
CA ARG A 39 -70.62 -5.34 -9.10
C ARG A 39 -71.77 -5.81 -8.21
N ARG A 40 -72.97 -5.24 -8.36
CA ARG A 40 -74.17 -5.75 -7.67
C ARG A 40 -74.53 -7.17 -8.10
N LYS A 41 -74.21 -7.56 -9.34
CA LYS A 41 -74.42 -8.92 -9.86
C LYS A 41 -73.17 -9.79 -9.69
N PHE A 42 -71.99 -9.20 -9.87
CA PHE A 42 -70.69 -9.88 -9.81
C PHE A 42 -69.72 -9.08 -8.93
N PRO A 43 -69.73 -9.26 -7.59
CA PRO A 43 -69.00 -8.41 -6.65
C PRO A 43 -67.49 -8.31 -6.88
N ALA A 44 -66.89 -9.36 -7.44
CA ALA A 44 -65.45 -9.46 -7.63
C ALA A 44 -64.94 -8.77 -8.91
N VAL A 45 -65.82 -8.33 -9.81
CA VAL A 45 -65.47 -7.68 -11.06
C VAL A 45 -64.75 -6.35 -10.80
N GLN A 46 -63.63 -6.15 -11.48
CA GLN A 46 -62.90 -4.88 -11.48
C GLN A 46 -62.62 -4.37 -12.89
N ILE A 47 -62.59 -5.27 -13.87
CA ILE A 47 -62.20 -5.00 -15.25
C ILE A 47 -63.37 -5.30 -16.17
N LEU A 48 -63.57 -4.47 -17.19
CA LEU A 48 -64.57 -4.65 -18.25
C LEU A 48 -63.88 -4.56 -19.62
N SER A 49 -64.09 -5.54 -20.47
CA SER A 49 -63.51 -5.63 -21.81
C SER A 49 -64.60 -5.97 -22.84
N ILE A 50 -64.37 -5.63 -24.11
CA ILE A 50 -65.20 -6.04 -25.25
C ILE A 50 -64.23 -6.55 -26.31
N ASP A 51 -64.44 -7.77 -26.81
CA ASP A 51 -63.55 -8.41 -27.79
C ASP A 51 -62.07 -8.39 -27.35
N ASN A 52 -61.79 -8.69 -26.06
CA ASN A 52 -60.48 -8.60 -25.40
C ASN A 52 -59.85 -7.20 -25.33
N VAL A 53 -60.58 -6.13 -25.66
CA VAL A 53 -60.11 -4.75 -25.52
C VAL A 53 -60.66 -4.15 -24.23
N LEU A 54 -59.74 -3.78 -23.32
CA LEU A 54 -60.06 -3.12 -22.05
C LEU A 54 -60.82 -1.81 -22.30
N GLN A 55 -61.99 -1.67 -21.67
CA GLN A 55 -62.80 -0.47 -21.76
C GLN A 55 -62.33 0.55 -20.72
N ALA A 56 -61.87 1.71 -21.19
CA ALA A 56 -61.53 2.83 -20.32
C ALA A 56 -62.79 3.40 -19.65
N PHE A 57 -62.68 3.81 -18.39
CA PHE A 57 -63.75 4.54 -17.73
C PHE A 57 -63.92 5.92 -18.38
N LEU A 58 -65.15 6.43 -18.35
CA LEU A 58 -65.44 7.75 -18.85
C LEU A 58 -64.89 8.79 -17.89
N HIS A 59 -64.23 9.82 -18.44
CA HIS A 59 -63.62 10.90 -17.67
C HIS A 59 -64.42 12.21 -17.83
N ASP A 60 -64.31 13.10 -16.86
CA ASP A 60 -64.78 14.47 -17.00
C ASP A 60 -63.85 15.31 -17.91
N LYS A 61 -64.23 16.57 -18.15
CA LYS A 61 -63.43 17.51 -18.95
C LYS A 61 -62.03 17.82 -18.40
N HIS A 62 -61.74 17.41 -17.17
CA HIS A 62 -60.45 17.58 -16.51
C HIS A 62 -59.62 16.29 -16.50
N GLY A 63 -60.11 15.22 -17.13
CA GLY A 63 -59.42 13.93 -17.19
C GLY A 63 -59.54 13.10 -15.91
N ASN A 64 -60.48 13.44 -15.01
CA ASN A 64 -60.75 12.62 -13.81
C ASN A 64 -61.84 11.60 -14.12
N ASP A 65 -61.72 10.40 -13.55
CA ASP A 65 -62.76 9.37 -13.65
C ASP A 65 -64.12 9.87 -13.15
N LEU A 66 -65.16 9.58 -13.91
CA LEU A 66 -66.51 9.95 -13.56
C LEU A 66 -67.08 9.04 -12.46
N GLU A 67 -67.49 9.62 -11.33
CA GLU A 67 -68.16 8.86 -10.26
C GLU A 67 -69.70 8.82 -10.43
N PRO A 68 -70.37 7.66 -10.22
CA PRO A 68 -69.81 6.31 -10.13
C PRO A 68 -69.15 5.83 -11.43
N LEU A 69 -68.02 5.10 -11.33
CA LEU A 69 -67.27 4.53 -12.46
C LEU A 69 -68.19 3.86 -13.49
N ARG A 70 -67.95 4.19 -14.75
CA ARG A 70 -68.82 3.81 -15.88
C ARG A 70 -68.06 3.81 -17.19
N ILE A 71 -68.44 2.90 -18.08
CA ILE A 71 -67.97 2.84 -19.46
C ILE A 71 -69.11 3.23 -20.40
N ALA A 72 -68.80 3.63 -21.64
CA ALA A 72 -69.82 3.76 -22.66
C ALA A 72 -70.47 2.39 -22.93
N ALA A 73 -71.80 2.36 -23.06
CA ALA A 73 -72.53 1.13 -23.34
C ALA A 73 -72.44 0.80 -24.83
N CYS A 74 -72.08 -0.45 -25.14
CA CYS A 74 -72.02 -1.02 -26.48
C CYS A 74 -73.20 -1.99 -26.65
N ILE A 75 -74.38 -1.42 -26.86
CA ILE A 75 -75.63 -2.19 -26.97
C ILE A 75 -75.53 -3.18 -28.14
N GLY A 76 -75.77 -4.47 -27.85
CA GLY A 76 -75.66 -5.55 -28.82
C GLY A 76 -74.34 -6.31 -28.80
N GLN A 77 -73.31 -5.81 -28.09
CA GLN A 77 -72.09 -6.55 -27.78
C GLN A 77 -72.14 -7.14 -26.37
N VAL A 78 -71.32 -8.16 -26.11
CA VAL A 78 -71.16 -8.73 -24.76
C VAL A 78 -69.94 -8.08 -24.11
N VAL A 79 -70.14 -7.44 -22.96
CA VAL A 79 -69.03 -6.94 -22.14
C VAL A 79 -68.53 -8.09 -21.29
N GLU A 80 -67.27 -8.48 -21.47
CA GLU A 80 -66.60 -9.44 -20.61
C GLU A 80 -66.12 -8.74 -19.34
N ALA A 81 -66.48 -9.32 -18.20
CA ALA A 81 -66.15 -8.82 -16.89
C ALA A 81 -65.10 -9.76 -16.27
N GLU A 82 -64.07 -9.17 -15.65
CA GLU A 82 -62.95 -9.91 -15.10
C GLU A 82 -62.62 -9.47 -13.66
N GLU A 83 -62.16 -10.43 -12.87
CA GLU A 83 -61.53 -10.17 -11.57
C GLU A 83 -60.11 -9.68 -11.82
N SER A 84 -59.70 -8.62 -11.12
CA SER A 84 -58.31 -8.20 -11.13
C SER A 84 -57.45 -9.29 -10.49
N LEU A 85 -56.57 -9.91 -11.27
CA LEU A 85 -55.52 -10.79 -10.76
C LEU A 85 -54.53 -9.94 -9.95
N ARG A 86 -54.78 -9.74 -8.65
CA ARG A 86 -53.80 -9.12 -7.75
C ARG A 86 -53.41 -10.05 -6.62
N SER A 87 -52.22 -10.64 -6.78
CA SER A 87 -51.17 -10.61 -5.75
C SER A 87 -49.79 -10.89 -6.39
N PHE A 88 -49.20 -9.88 -7.05
CA PHE A 88 -47.81 -9.96 -7.52
C PHE A 88 -46.90 -8.82 -6.98
N ASP A 89 -47.37 -7.97 -6.08
CA ASP A 89 -46.63 -6.75 -5.70
C ASP A 89 -45.61 -6.91 -4.54
N ASN A 90 -45.63 -8.02 -3.78
CA ASN A 90 -44.73 -8.16 -2.62
C ASN A 90 -43.40 -8.88 -2.92
N ASP A 91 -43.33 -9.74 -3.94
CA ASP A 91 -42.13 -10.56 -4.21
C ASP A 91 -41.14 -9.85 -5.15
N THR A 92 -41.63 -9.07 -6.11
CA THR A 92 -40.80 -8.26 -7.03
C THR A 92 -40.10 -7.11 -6.34
N HIS A 93 -40.76 -6.40 -5.40
CA HIS A 93 -40.12 -5.33 -4.64
C HIS A 93 -38.99 -5.87 -3.73
N GLY A 94 -39.22 -7.01 -3.08
CA GLY A 94 -38.20 -7.69 -2.28
C GLY A 94 -37.01 -8.18 -3.11
N GLN A 95 -37.24 -8.60 -4.36
CA GLN A 95 -36.17 -8.96 -5.30
C GLN A 95 -35.38 -7.75 -5.81
N LEU A 96 -36.04 -6.63 -6.10
CA LEU A 96 -35.41 -5.36 -6.50
C LEU A 96 -34.48 -4.81 -5.41
N VAL A 97 -34.95 -4.74 -4.17
CA VAL A 97 -34.11 -4.30 -3.02
C VAL A 97 -32.88 -5.19 -2.85
N ARG A 98 -33.03 -6.52 -3.00
CA ARG A 98 -31.89 -7.45 -2.94
C ARG A 98 -30.91 -7.28 -4.11
N ILE A 99 -31.37 -6.82 -5.27
CA ILE A 99 -30.52 -6.55 -6.43
C ILE A 99 -29.77 -5.24 -6.21
N GLU A 100 -30.44 -4.18 -5.73
CA GLU A 100 -29.82 -2.91 -5.37
C GLU A 100 -28.72 -3.09 -4.30
N ASP A 101 -29.01 -3.82 -3.21
CA ASP A 101 -28.02 -4.15 -2.19
C ASP A 101 -26.79 -4.88 -2.74
N LYS A 102 -26.98 -5.74 -3.77
CA LYS A 102 -25.88 -6.46 -4.42
C LYS A 102 -25.07 -5.53 -5.32
N ILE A 103 -25.73 -4.61 -6.04
CA ILE A 103 -25.06 -3.60 -6.88
C ILE A 103 -24.20 -2.69 -6.01
N ASP A 104 -24.73 -2.21 -4.89
CA ASP A 104 -23.97 -1.35 -3.96
C ASP A 104 -22.77 -2.09 -3.37
N ARG A 105 -22.90 -3.37 -3.03
CA ARG A 105 -21.76 -4.20 -2.59
C ARG A 105 -20.74 -4.38 -3.70
N ILE A 106 -21.17 -4.56 -4.95
CA ILE A 106 -20.28 -4.68 -6.10
C ILE A 106 -19.54 -3.37 -6.33
N ASP A 107 -20.21 -2.22 -6.30
CA ASP A 107 -19.58 -0.92 -6.50
C ASP A 107 -18.54 -0.64 -5.41
N ASN A 108 -18.89 -0.85 -4.14
CA ASN A 108 -17.94 -0.73 -3.03
C ASN A 108 -16.72 -1.64 -3.20
N ASN A 109 -16.92 -2.89 -3.62
CA ASN A 109 -15.82 -3.82 -3.90
C ASN A 109 -14.96 -3.36 -5.09
N VAL A 110 -15.59 -2.82 -6.14
CA VAL A 110 -14.87 -2.30 -7.32
C VAL A 110 -14.04 -1.08 -6.94
N GLN A 111 -14.57 -0.14 -6.16
CA GLN A 111 -13.83 1.02 -5.66
C GLN A 111 -12.62 0.60 -4.81
N GLU A 112 -12.81 -0.40 -3.93
CA GLU A 112 -11.72 -0.92 -3.11
C GLU A 112 -10.65 -1.62 -3.96
N ILE A 113 -11.04 -2.43 -4.96
CA ILE A 113 -10.11 -3.05 -5.91
C ILE A 113 -9.35 -1.98 -6.70
N MET A 114 -10.02 -0.94 -7.19
CA MET A 114 -9.37 0.17 -7.91
C MET A 114 -8.35 0.90 -7.03
N ARG A 115 -8.68 1.14 -5.75
CA ARG A 115 -7.75 1.70 -4.76
C ARG A 115 -6.53 0.80 -4.56
N GLN A 116 -6.73 -0.52 -4.45
CA GLN A 116 -5.64 -1.49 -4.32
C GLN A 116 -4.76 -1.51 -5.57
N ILE A 117 -5.34 -1.50 -6.77
CA ILE A 117 -4.60 -1.43 -8.04
C ILE A 117 -3.76 -0.15 -8.10
N ALA A 118 -4.32 1.00 -7.73
CA ALA A 118 -3.59 2.26 -7.70
C ALA A 118 -2.40 2.22 -6.73
N ASN A 119 -2.56 1.60 -5.56
CA ASN A 119 -1.49 1.41 -4.58
C ASN A 119 -0.39 0.48 -5.11
N VAL A 120 -0.77 -0.62 -5.77
CA VAL A 120 0.19 -1.55 -6.38
C VAL A 120 0.97 -0.87 -7.52
N MET A 121 0.28 -0.12 -8.39
CA MET A 121 0.93 0.62 -9.47
C MET A 121 1.92 1.66 -8.92
N ARG A 122 1.54 2.38 -7.86
CA ARG A 122 2.44 3.32 -7.17
C ARG A 122 3.64 2.59 -6.57
N LEU A 123 3.41 1.49 -5.86
CA LEU A 123 4.47 0.70 -5.26
C LEU A 123 5.46 0.19 -6.32
N MET A 124 4.97 -0.29 -7.46
CA MET A 124 5.82 -0.72 -8.58
C MET A 124 6.66 0.44 -9.13
N TYR A 125 6.08 1.62 -9.29
CA TYR A 125 6.81 2.81 -9.70
C TYR A 125 7.89 3.18 -8.67
N GLU A 126 7.54 3.25 -7.39
CA GLU A 126 8.47 3.64 -6.33
C GLU A 126 9.60 2.64 -6.12
N LEU A 127 9.33 1.34 -6.20
CA LEU A 127 10.37 0.30 -6.09
C LEU A 127 11.39 0.36 -7.22
N ASN A 128 10.94 0.77 -8.42
CA ASN A 128 11.79 0.92 -9.60
C ASN A 128 12.57 2.24 -9.61
N GLU A 129 11.95 3.32 -9.12
CA GLU A 129 12.54 4.66 -9.19
C GLU A 129 13.36 5.02 -7.95
N TYR A 130 13.03 4.49 -6.76
CA TYR A 130 13.65 4.82 -5.47
C TYR A 130 14.53 3.68 -4.94
N THR A 131 15.46 3.24 -5.78
CA THR A 131 16.45 2.19 -5.50
C THR A 131 17.62 2.62 -4.63
N THR A 132 17.72 3.92 -4.31
CA THR A 132 18.82 4.52 -3.53
C THR A 132 18.26 5.51 -2.50
N PRO A 133 18.88 5.66 -1.31
CA PRO A 133 18.48 6.67 -0.34
C PRO A 133 18.39 8.06 -0.94
N ARG A 134 17.26 8.73 -0.70
CA ARG A 134 16.94 9.98 -1.38
C ARG A 134 17.45 11.18 -0.64
N TYR A 135 17.38 11.17 0.69
CA TYR A 135 17.74 12.31 1.54
C TYR A 135 19.22 12.32 1.89
N PHE A 136 19.97 13.24 1.28
CA PHE A 136 21.38 13.44 1.61
C PHE A 136 21.78 14.91 1.68
N PHE A 137 22.82 15.19 2.44
CA PHE A 137 23.49 16.47 2.52
C PHE A 137 25.00 16.26 2.49
N ILE A 138 25.77 17.34 2.37
CA ILE A 138 27.23 17.28 2.33
C ILE A 138 27.83 18.11 3.46
N LEU A 139 29.00 17.71 3.94
CA LEU A 139 29.81 18.49 4.87
C LEU A 139 31.30 18.40 4.49
N PRO A 140 32.10 19.44 4.81
CA PRO A 140 33.55 19.33 4.82
C PRO A 140 34.02 18.17 5.69
N ALA A 141 34.99 17.39 5.21
CA ALA A 141 35.54 16.24 5.93
C ALA A 141 36.47 16.68 7.07
N GLU A 142 37.34 17.66 6.82
CA GLU A 142 38.33 18.12 7.79
C GLU A 142 37.81 19.27 8.65
N HIS A 143 38.35 19.36 9.87
CA HIS A 143 38.20 20.48 10.80
C HIS A 143 39.07 21.67 10.37
N SER A 144 39.22 21.88 9.06
CA SER A 144 40.08 22.93 8.51
C SER A 144 39.65 24.25 9.14
N ASN A 145 40.63 25.10 9.48
CA ASN A 145 40.40 26.39 10.12
C ASN A 145 39.55 27.24 9.16
N ILE A 146 38.21 27.18 9.28
CA ILE A 146 37.23 27.75 8.35
C ILE A 146 37.48 29.26 8.15
N LYS A 147 38.14 29.91 9.13
CA LYS A 147 38.58 31.30 9.09
C LYS A 147 39.65 31.60 8.03
N ALA A 148 40.38 30.61 7.52
CA ALA A 148 41.43 30.78 6.50
C ALA A 148 40.91 30.62 5.06
N ILE A 149 39.64 30.26 4.88
CA ILE A 149 39.07 29.91 3.58
C ILE A 149 38.10 30.99 3.11
N ASP A 150 38.61 32.17 2.76
CA ASP A 150 37.77 33.34 2.44
C ASP A 150 37.42 33.47 0.93
N THR A 151 37.99 32.60 0.07
CA THR A 151 37.79 32.60 -1.38
C THR A 151 37.09 31.34 -1.90
N VAL A 152 36.18 31.52 -2.88
CA VAL A 152 35.31 30.47 -3.44
C VAL A 152 36.07 29.28 -4.03
N GLN A 153 37.21 29.56 -4.67
CA GLN A 153 38.08 28.50 -5.19
C GLN A 153 38.58 27.58 -4.08
N ASN A 154 38.89 28.12 -2.90
CA ASN A 154 39.39 27.31 -1.79
C ASN A 154 38.29 26.43 -1.17
N TRP A 155 37.01 26.80 -1.32
CA TRP A 155 35.90 25.92 -0.91
C TRP A 155 35.83 24.67 -1.78
N PHE A 156 35.98 24.77 -3.11
CA PHE A 156 35.97 23.58 -3.97
C PHE A 156 37.23 22.70 -3.84
N HIS A 157 38.32 23.22 -3.27
CA HIS A 157 39.49 22.43 -2.88
C HIS A 157 39.30 21.73 -1.54
N THR A 158 38.24 22.04 -0.80
CA THR A 158 37.91 21.34 0.45
C THR A 158 37.37 19.95 0.13
N HIS A 159 37.81 18.95 0.89
CA HIS A 159 37.28 17.59 0.77
C HIS A 159 35.88 17.53 1.38
N TYR A 160 34.89 17.10 0.60
CA TYR A 160 33.50 16.95 1.07
C TYR A 160 33.11 15.48 1.19
N LYS A 161 32.26 15.20 2.18
CA LYS A 161 31.59 13.92 2.36
C LYS A 161 30.08 14.08 2.24
N LEU A 162 29.44 13.11 1.60
CA LEU A 162 27.99 12.97 1.51
C LEU A 162 27.48 12.10 2.66
N TYR A 163 26.44 12.58 3.34
CA TYR A 163 25.76 11.90 4.44
C TYR A 163 24.29 11.72 4.13
N PHE A 164 23.73 10.56 4.49
CA PHE A 164 22.31 10.25 4.32
C PHE A 164 21.51 10.52 5.59
N LEU A 165 20.21 10.81 5.42
CA LEU A 165 19.23 10.92 6.49
C LEU A 165 18.33 9.69 6.50
N CYS A 166 17.97 9.25 7.71
CA CYS A 166 16.96 8.22 7.94
C CYS A 166 15.54 8.79 7.72
N GLU A 167 14.75 8.11 6.90
CA GLU A 167 13.36 8.45 6.54
C GLU A 167 12.34 7.86 7.55
N CYS A 168 12.69 7.83 8.84
CA CYS A 168 11.83 7.27 9.89
C CYS A 168 10.59 8.13 10.19
N SER A 169 10.57 9.40 9.77
CA SER A 169 9.46 10.31 10.01
C SER A 169 9.26 11.30 8.87
N HIS A 170 8.01 11.73 8.69
CA HIS A 170 7.67 12.88 7.85
C HIS A 170 7.99 14.22 8.53
N ASP A 171 8.14 14.24 9.86
CA ASP A 171 8.55 15.43 10.61
C ASP A 171 10.08 15.55 10.54
N PRO A 172 10.63 16.59 9.89
CA PRO A 172 12.08 16.77 9.77
C PRO A 172 12.80 16.83 11.11
N LYS A 173 12.12 17.22 12.20
CA LYS A 173 12.71 17.30 13.55
C LYS A 173 12.95 15.92 14.17
N LYS A 174 12.30 14.88 13.64
CA LYS A 174 12.39 13.49 14.12
C LYS A 174 13.28 12.61 13.26
N MET A 175 13.75 13.13 12.12
CA MET A 175 14.76 12.46 11.31
C MET A 175 16.11 12.46 12.04
N HIS A 176 17.06 11.66 11.56
CA HIS A 176 18.44 11.69 12.04
C HIS A 176 19.40 11.28 10.93
N VAL A 177 20.69 11.52 11.13
CA VAL A 177 21.73 11.06 10.21
C VAL A 177 21.83 9.54 10.28
N ALA A 178 21.99 8.90 9.13
CA ALA A 178 22.24 7.47 9.06
C ALA A 178 23.64 7.14 9.64
N PRO A 179 23.83 5.98 10.30
CA PRO A 179 25.09 5.68 11.00
C PRO A 179 26.18 5.24 10.01
N HIS A 180 26.82 6.18 9.32
CA HIS A 180 27.93 5.91 8.39
C HIS A 180 28.99 7.02 8.36
N GLU A 181 30.16 6.69 7.81
CA GLU A 181 31.37 7.54 7.77
C GLU A 181 31.32 8.72 6.78
N GLY A 182 30.24 8.81 6.00
CA GLY A 182 30.13 9.70 4.85
C GLY A 182 30.91 9.23 3.61
N TYR A 183 30.37 9.51 2.42
CA TYR A 183 30.97 9.15 1.14
C TYR A 183 31.80 10.30 0.57
N SER A 184 33.10 10.07 0.35
CA SER A 184 34.05 11.08 -0.16
C SER A 184 33.73 11.51 -1.59
N ILE A 185 33.45 12.79 -1.81
CA ILE A 185 33.06 13.34 -3.12
C ILE A 185 34.30 13.71 -3.94
N LYS A 186 34.59 12.96 -5.02
CA LYS A 186 35.80 13.16 -5.85
C LYS A 186 35.80 14.48 -6.66
N LYS A 187 34.64 14.88 -7.19
CA LYS A 187 34.49 16.09 -8.02
C LYS A 187 33.51 17.06 -7.35
N ALA A 188 33.94 17.66 -6.24
CA ALA A 188 33.09 18.50 -5.39
C ALA A 188 32.41 19.63 -6.16
N ARG A 189 33.13 20.30 -7.08
CA ARG A 189 32.56 21.38 -7.90
C ARG A 189 31.39 20.90 -8.76
N ASP A 190 31.59 19.85 -9.54
CA ASP A 190 30.57 19.32 -10.45
C ASP A 190 29.36 18.81 -9.67
N PHE A 191 29.61 18.13 -8.55
CA PHE A 191 28.57 17.62 -7.66
C PHE A 191 27.72 18.75 -7.07
N VAL A 192 28.38 19.77 -6.49
CA VAL A 192 27.69 20.89 -5.84
C VAL A 192 26.91 21.71 -6.86
N VAL A 193 27.49 22.03 -8.03
CA VAL A 193 26.79 22.79 -9.07
C VAL A 193 25.54 22.04 -9.55
N LYS A 194 25.64 20.72 -9.71
CA LYS A 194 24.54 19.89 -10.17
C LYS A 194 23.42 19.76 -9.15
N TYR A 195 23.75 19.45 -7.90
CA TYR A 195 22.77 19.18 -6.85
C TYR A 195 22.45 20.40 -5.98
N ALA A 196 22.92 21.60 -6.33
CA ALA A 196 22.75 22.81 -5.52
C ALA A 196 21.28 23.10 -5.09
N PRO A 197 20.28 23.05 -5.99
CA PRO A 197 18.89 23.29 -5.60
C PRO A 197 18.38 22.30 -4.56
N TYR A 198 18.79 21.03 -4.70
CA TYR A 198 18.42 19.95 -3.80
C TYR A 198 19.15 20.05 -2.44
N LEU A 199 20.47 20.27 -2.47
CA LEU A 199 21.30 20.43 -1.27
C LEU A 199 20.85 21.60 -0.40
N ARG A 200 20.29 22.66 -0.99
CA ARG A 200 19.72 23.79 -0.25
C ARG A 200 18.58 23.34 0.67
N THR A 201 17.69 22.48 0.17
CA THR A 201 16.59 21.93 0.96
C THR A 201 17.12 20.99 2.06
N THR A 202 18.06 20.10 1.74
CA THR A 202 18.54 19.14 2.76
C THR A 202 19.46 19.75 3.81
N ILE A 203 20.17 20.82 3.49
CA ILE A 203 20.93 21.59 4.49
C ILE A 203 19.99 22.29 5.47
N GLN A 204 18.86 22.82 5.01
CA GLN A 204 17.86 23.40 5.92
C GLN A 204 17.32 22.34 6.89
N ILE A 205 17.08 21.12 6.41
CA ILE A 205 16.73 19.98 7.28
C ILE A 205 17.85 19.70 8.28
N ALA A 206 19.11 19.63 7.85
CA ALA A 206 20.25 19.42 8.73
C ALA A 206 20.41 20.53 9.79
N GLN A 207 20.12 21.79 9.45
CA GLN A 207 20.11 22.92 10.39
C GLN A 207 18.99 22.80 11.44
N VAL A 208 17.80 22.36 11.03
CA VAL A 208 16.68 22.07 11.96
C VAL A 208 17.07 20.93 12.90
N LEU A 209 17.64 19.85 12.37
CA LEU A 209 18.13 18.71 13.15
C LEU A 209 19.18 19.14 14.18
N LEU A 210 20.14 19.98 13.79
CA LEU A 210 21.14 20.50 14.73
C LEU A 210 20.51 21.33 15.85
N SER A 211 19.48 22.13 15.53
CA SER A 211 18.78 22.98 16.51
C SER A 211 18.03 22.17 17.57
N VAL A 212 17.54 20.98 17.22
CA VAL A 212 16.83 20.06 18.15
C VAL A 212 17.74 18.99 18.74
N GLY A 213 19.04 18.98 18.42
CA GLY A 213 20.00 17.97 18.86
C GLY A 213 19.89 16.62 18.15
N GLY A 214 19.18 16.55 17.03
CA GLY A 214 19.02 15.35 16.19
C GLY A 214 20.14 15.15 15.16
N LEU A 215 21.06 16.11 14.99
CA LEU A 215 22.20 15.98 14.09
C LEU A 215 23.42 15.41 14.84
N VAL A 216 23.49 14.08 14.95
CA VAL A 216 24.65 13.37 15.49
C VAL A 216 25.34 12.63 14.35
N ILE A 217 26.61 12.95 14.10
CA ILE A 217 27.46 12.20 13.17
C ILE A 217 28.47 11.43 14.03
N PRO A 218 28.40 10.08 14.08
CA PRO A 218 29.11 9.25 15.06
C PRO A 218 30.63 9.48 15.18
N GLN A 219 31.27 10.07 14.17
CA GLN A 219 32.73 10.22 14.08
C GLN A 219 33.21 11.67 14.17
N LEU A 220 32.28 12.62 14.27
CA LEU A 220 32.58 14.04 14.47
C LEU A 220 32.47 14.47 15.93
N GLY A 221 31.85 13.65 16.78
CA GLY A 221 32.11 13.68 18.21
C GLY A 221 33.34 12.83 18.51
N ASN A 222 34.24 13.31 19.37
CA ASN A 222 35.30 12.49 19.97
C ASN A 222 34.67 11.43 20.92
N VAL A 223 33.91 10.48 20.39
CA VAL A 223 33.38 9.35 21.15
C VAL A 223 34.13 8.12 20.67
N SER A 224 35.13 7.75 21.47
CA SER A 224 35.84 6.47 21.35
C SER A 224 34.82 5.34 21.23
N LYS A 225 35.09 4.37 20.34
CA LYS A 225 34.36 3.10 20.20
C LYS A 225 34.41 2.30 21.51
N ALA A 226 33.54 2.63 22.43
CA ALA A 226 33.07 1.83 23.56
C ALA A 226 31.94 2.63 24.21
N ILE A 227 30.88 1.93 24.64
CA ILE A 227 29.67 2.45 25.29
C ILE A 227 28.54 2.77 24.31
N ASP A 228 27.98 1.71 23.72
CA ASP A 228 26.52 1.58 23.66
C ASP A 228 26.06 1.35 25.11
N ASP A 229 25.65 2.41 25.79
CA ASP A 229 24.63 2.42 26.84
C ASP A 229 24.63 3.78 27.54
N VAL A 230 23.48 4.44 27.50
CA VAL A 230 23.17 5.68 28.22
C VAL A 230 24.00 6.89 27.74
N ILE A 231 23.47 7.61 26.75
CA ILE A 231 23.68 9.05 26.69
C ILE A 231 22.45 9.70 27.34
N PRO A 232 22.47 9.98 28.65
CA PRO A 232 21.58 11.01 29.17
C PRO A 232 22.04 12.33 28.54
N SER A 233 21.12 13.29 28.47
CA SER A 233 21.20 14.65 27.91
C SER A 233 22.35 15.56 28.41
N GLN A 234 23.41 14.98 28.97
CA GLN A 234 24.52 15.61 29.69
C GLN A 234 25.82 15.66 28.87
N PHE A 235 25.86 15.06 27.67
CA PHE A 235 26.99 15.13 26.73
C PHE A 235 26.74 16.04 25.52
N LYS A 236 25.99 17.14 25.70
CA LYS A 236 26.04 18.25 24.73
C LYS A 236 27.40 18.93 24.88
N ASN A 237 28.40 18.46 24.16
CA ASN A 237 29.69 19.15 24.10
C ASN A 237 29.50 20.44 23.27
N PRO A 238 29.46 21.64 23.87
CA PRO A 238 29.06 22.88 23.18
C PRO A 238 29.98 23.21 21.99
N LYS A 239 31.21 22.69 22.04
CA LYS A 239 32.22 22.85 21.01
C LYS A 239 31.92 22.04 19.74
N CYS A 240 31.24 20.89 19.86
CA CYS A 240 30.84 20.05 18.72
C CYS A 240 29.67 20.67 17.95
N ASP A 241 28.71 21.25 18.68
CA ASP A 241 27.57 21.94 18.07
C ASP A 241 28.01 23.18 17.30
N GLU A 242 28.94 23.97 17.84
CA GLU A 242 29.49 25.14 17.13
C GLU A 242 30.32 24.76 15.89
N ASP A 243 31.12 23.68 15.94
CA ASP A 243 31.83 23.18 14.76
C ASP A 243 30.83 22.78 13.65
N MET A 244 29.77 22.05 14.01
CA MET A 244 28.74 21.65 13.04
C MET A 244 27.95 22.83 12.48
N LYS A 245 27.60 23.82 13.32
CA LYS A 245 26.99 25.06 12.84
C LYS A 245 27.90 25.74 11.83
N GLN A 246 29.21 25.77 12.09
CA GLN A 246 30.17 26.40 11.21
C GLN A 246 30.31 25.66 9.88
N ARG A 247 30.34 24.33 9.89
CA ARG A 247 30.35 23.50 8.67
C ARG A 247 29.10 23.66 7.84
N LEU A 248 27.91 23.61 8.46
CA LEU A 248 26.65 23.83 7.76
C LEU A 248 26.59 25.23 7.15
N LYS A 249 27.05 26.25 7.87
CA LYS A 249 27.15 27.62 7.36
C LYS A 249 28.12 27.74 6.18
N MET A 250 29.24 27.01 6.20
CA MET A 250 30.18 26.96 5.07
C MET A 250 29.50 26.40 3.81
N VAL A 251 28.75 25.31 3.94
CA VAL A 251 28.05 24.73 2.78
C VAL A 251 26.91 25.63 2.31
N ASP A 252 26.14 26.25 3.22
CA ASP A 252 25.11 27.22 2.84
C ASP A 252 25.70 28.41 2.06
N ASN A 253 26.81 28.96 2.55
CA ASN A 253 27.54 30.02 1.85
C ASN A 253 28.06 29.57 0.47
N LEU A 254 28.56 28.35 0.36
CA LEU A 254 28.99 27.75 -0.91
C LEU A 254 27.84 27.73 -1.91
N LEU A 255 26.67 27.23 -1.50
CA LEU A 255 25.47 27.18 -2.35
C LEU A 255 25.00 28.57 -2.78
N ASN A 256 25.00 29.55 -1.87
CA ASN A 256 24.63 30.93 -2.18
C ASN A 256 25.54 31.58 -3.23
N LYS A 257 26.84 31.23 -3.25
CA LYS A 257 27.78 31.76 -4.25
C LYS A 257 27.65 31.07 -5.61
N VAL A 258 27.30 29.78 -5.66
CA VAL A 258 27.01 29.07 -6.92
C VAL A 258 25.85 29.73 -7.66
N ASP A 259 24.78 30.06 -6.95
CA ASP A 259 23.61 30.75 -7.53
C ASP A 259 23.99 32.13 -8.10
N ASN A 260 24.81 32.90 -7.37
CA ASN A 260 25.26 34.22 -7.81
C ASN A 260 26.17 34.16 -9.05
N GLN A 261 26.94 33.08 -9.24
CA GLN A 261 27.73 32.87 -10.45
C GLN A 261 26.86 32.48 -11.65
N GLN A 262 25.85 31.63 -11.44
CA GLN A 262 24.88 31.28 -12.48
C GLN A 262 24.01 32.48 -12.91
N TYR A 263 23.68 33.37 -11.97
CA TYR A 263 22.95 34.62 -12.24
C TYR A 263 23.72 35.58 -13.16
N ARG A 264 25.06 35.62 -13.05
CA ARG A 264 25.93 36.45 -13.91
C ARG A 264 26.16 35.86 -15.30
N ALA A 265 25.88 34.57 -15.51
CA ALA A 265 26.10 33.86 -16.78
C ALA A 265 24.88 33.86 -17.72
N GLY A 266 23.85 34.66 -17.47
CA GLY A 266 22.75 34.88 -18.42
C GLY A 266 21.73 33.73 -18.54
N ALA A 267 21.52 32.94 -17.47
CA ALA A 267 20.48 31.91 -17.46
C ALA A 267 19.07 32.54 -17.62
N SER A 268 18.33 32.04 -18.61
CA SER A 268 17.03 32.58 -19.04
C SER A 268 15.99 32.60 -17.91
N VAL A 269 15.10 33.59 -17.96
CA VAL A 269 14.10 33.87 -16.92
C VAL A 269 13.00 32.79 -16.83
N VAL A 270 12.89 31.91 -17.83
CA VAL A 270 11.81 30.92 -17.96
C VAL A 270 12.04 29.66 -17.10
N ASP A 271 13.28 29.35 -16.72
CA ASP A 271 13.62 28.18 -15.88
C ASP A 271 13.46 28.44 -14.36
N ARG A 272 13.12 29.68 -13.98
CA ARG A 272 13.22 30.16 -12.58
C ARG A 272 12.04 29.80 -11.69
N HIS A 273 10.95 29.25 -12.23
CA HIS A 273 9.82 28.79 -11.41
C HIS A 273 9.87 27.30 -11.03
N GLN A 274 10.83 26.52 -11.56
CA GLN A 274 10.91 25.08 -11.29
C GLN A 274 12.00 24.67 -10.28
N SER A 275 12.86 25.61 -9.86
CA SER A 275 14.06 25.31 -9.05
C SER A 275 13.94 25.61 -7.54
N ARG A 276 12.74 25.89 -7.03
CA ARG A 276 12.49 25.96 -5.59
C ARG A 276 11.97 24.60 -5.10
N GLY A 277 12.85 23.83 -4.47
CA GLY A 277 12.48 22.62 -3.72
C GLY A 277 12.20 21.38 -4.57
N THR A 278 12.94 21.19 -5.66
CA THR A 278 12.79 20.00 -6.51
C THR A 278 13.27 18.75 -5.75
N ALA A 279 12.33 17.88 -5.40
CA ALA A 279 12.64 16.50 -5.02
C ALA A 279 13.41 15.82 -6.18
N LEU A 280 14.45 15.05 -5.84
CA LEU A 280 15.20 14.29 -6.85
C LEU A 280 14.24 13.35 -7.60
N LYS A 281 14.30 13.40 -8.93
CA LYS A 281 13.60 12.51 -9.85
C LYS A 281 14.46 11.29 -10.15
N GLY A 282 13.87 10.25 -10.75
CA GLY A 282 14.56 8.96 -10.95
C GLY A 282 15.87 9.02 -11.72
N ALA A 283 16.01 9.93 -12.70
CA ALA A 283 17.28 10.07 -13.44
C ALA A 283 18.43 10.53 -12.54
N GLU A 284 18.18 11.50 -11.65
CA GLU A 284 19.16 12.03 -10.71
C GLU A 284 19.50 10.99 -9.63
N LEU A 285 18.50 10.25 -9.16
CA LEU A 285 18.70 9.16 -8.20
C LEU A 285 19.48 7.98 -8.79
N ARG A 286 19.25 7.61 -10.06
CA ARG A 286 20.04 6.59 -10.76
C ARG A 286 21.50 7.00 -10.92
N GLU A 287 21.78 8.28 -11.07
CA GLU A 287 23.16 8.76 -11.14
C GLU A 287 23.86 8.73 -9.77
N ILE A 288 23.17 9.13 -8.71
CA ILE A 288 23.66 8.93 -7.33
C ILE A 288 23.87 7.44 -7.05
N GLN A 289 22.96 6.57 -7.50
CA GLN A 289 23.14 5.12 -7.40
C GLN A 289 24.42 4.66 -8.11
N THR A 290 24.61 5.09 -9.36
CA THR A 290 25.80 4.74 -10.16
C THR A 290 27.07 5.20 -9.45
N TYR A 291 27.05 6.40 -8.87
CA TYR A 291 28.16 6.91 -8.08
C TYR A 291 28.42 6.03 -6.83
N LEU A 292 27.38 5.69 -6.07
CA LEU A 292 27.51 4.85 -4.88
C LEU A 292 28.01 3.45 -5.23
N GLU A 293 27.56 2.85 -6.32
CA GLU A 293 28.05 1.55 -6.80
C GLU A 293 29.56 1.56 -7.10
N LEU A 294 30.14 2.73 -7.41
CA LEU A 294 31.58 2.90 -7.63
C LEU A 294 32.37 3.15 -6.33
N VAL A 295 31.75 3.72 -5.29
CA VAL A 295 32.44 4.11 -4.04
C VAL A 295 32.07 3.27 -2.82
N ASP A 296 31.07 2.40 -2.96
CA ASP A 296 30.50 1.51 -1.94
C ASP A 296 30.39 0.10 -2.53
N ASP A 297 31.53 -0.61 -2.55
CA ASP A 297 31.67 -1.98 -3.03
C ASP A 297 30.71 -2.96 -2.30
N LYS A 298 30.41 -2.66 -1.04
CA LYS A 298 29.50 -3.43 -0.19
C LYS A 298 28.02 -3.05 -0.37
N ARG A 299 27.72 -2.00 -1.15
CA ARG A 299 26.37 -1.43 -1.33
C ARG A 299 25.66 -1.23 0.01
N SER A 300 26.40 -0.69 0.99
CA SER A 300 25.88 -0.40 2.32
C SER A 300 24.86 0.75 2.33
N LEU A 301 24.90 1.65 1.33
CA LEU A 301 23.92 2.73 1.12
C LEU A 301 23.67 3.57 2.39
N GLY A 302 24.75 3.93 3.09
CA GLY A 302 24.70 4.68 4.33
C GLY A 302 24.21 3.88 5.53
N ASN A 303 24.23 2.55 5.45
CA ASN A 303 23.60 1.63 6.41
C ASN A 303 22.09 1.87 6.54
N LEU A 304 21.45 2.28 5.42
CA LEU A 304 20.00 2.42 5.33
C LEU A 304 19.37 1.21 4.65
N TYR A 305 18.18 0.88 5.10
CA TYR A 305 17.37 -0.25 4.68
C TYR A 305 16.10 0.26 4.06
N ARG A 306 15.76 -0.31 2.91
CA ARG A 306 14.54 0.03 2.19
C ARG A 306 13.35 -0.68 2.85
N ILE A 307 12.32 0.08 3.20
CA ILE A 307 11.02 -0.42 3.67
C ILE A 307 9.91 0.09 2.77
N VAL A 308 8.77 -0.61 2.80
CA VAL A 308 7.50 -0.14 2.23
C VAL A 308 6.59 0.13 3.41
N THR A 309 6.08 1.36 3.52
CA THR A 309 5.16 1.76 4.59
C THR A 309 3.71 1.42 4.22
N ASP A 310 2.81 1.39 5.21
CA ASP A 310 1.39 0.99 5.01
C ASP A 310 0.62 1.88 4.02
N ASP A 311 1.10 3.12 3.81
CA ASP A 311 0.61 4.08 2.82
C ASP A 311 1.18 3.83 1.40
N GLY A 312 1.96 2.76 1.21
CA GLY A 312 2.49 2.28 -0.08
C GLY A 312 3.77 2.97 -0.55
N PHE A 313 4.38 3.81 0.30
CA PHE A 313 5.60 4.55 -0.04
C PHE A 313 6.86 3.76 0.31
N VAL A 314 7.88 3.89 -0.53
CA VAL A 314 9.22 3.40 -0.27
C VAL A 314 9.97 4.41 0.61
N ARG A 315 10.57 3.93 1.70
CA ARG A 315 11.42 4.74 2.60
C ARG A 315 12.74 4.06 2.88
N TRP A 316 13.75 4.86 3.20
CA TRP A 316 15.08 4.40 3.60
C TRP A 316 15.33 4.70 5.07
N VAL A 317 15.28 3.67 5.91
CA VAL A 317 15.38 3.80 7.37
C VAL A 317 16.66 3.16 7.90
N CYS A 318 17.18 3.60 9.05
CA CYS A 318 18.38 2.98 9.60
C CYS A 318 18.04 1.62 10.23
N HIS A 319 19.08 0.86 10.59
CA HIS A 319 18.91 -0.48 11.17
C HIS A 319 17.96 -0.48 12.37
N LYS A 320 18.03 0.55 13.23
CA LYS A 320 17.17 0.67 14.41
C LYS A 320 15.69 0.75 14.03
N GLU A 321 15.31 1.67 13.14
CA GLU A 321 13.90 1.81 12.74
C GLU A 321 13.44 0.68 11.82
N TYR A 322 14.35 0.11 11.02
CA TYR A 322 14.08 -1.13 10.30
C TYR A 322 13.66 -2.25 11.26
N ASP A 323 14.42 -2.41 12.35
CA ASP A 323 14.13 -3.38 13.38
C ASP A 323 12.82 -3.09 14.10
N GLU A 324 12.55 -1.83 14.49
CA GLU A 324 11.29 -1.44 15.14
C GLU A 324 10.07 -1.70 14.27
N VAL A 325 10.14 -1.38 12.97
CA VAL A 325 9.06 -1.66 12.00
C VAL A 325 8.91 -3.16 11.76
N SER A 326 10.02 -3.90 11.75
CA SER A 326 10.03 -5.35 11.63
C SER A 326 9.48 -6.06 12.90
N TYR A 327 9.66 -5.48 14.09
CA TYR A 327 9.25 -6.00 15.40
C TYR A 327 7.75 -5.80 15.74
N ASN A 328 6.85 -6.01 14.77
CA ASN A 328 5.39 -6.02 14.97
C ASN A 328 4.98 -7.13 15.99
N LYS A 329 3.77 -7.06 16.60
CA LYS A 329 3.18 -8.09 17.50
C LYS A 329 3.29 -9.53 16.99
N GLU A 330 3.25 -9.73 15.67
CA GLU A 330 3.45 -11.05 15.05
C GLU A 330 4.89 -11.57 15.22
N MET A 331 5.89 -10.70 15.28
CA MET A 331 7.30 -11.07 15.55
C MET A 331 7.45 -11.71 16.93
N SER A 332 6.87 -11.11 17.96
CA SER A 332 6.89 -11.66 19.32
C SER A 332 6.21 -13.03 19.39
N LYS A 333 5.24 -13.29 18.51
CA LYS A 333 4.62 -14.61 18.37
C LYS A 333 5.56 -15.60 17.68
N TYR A 334 6.22 -15.21 16.59
CA TYR A 334 7.21 -16.06 15.91
C TYR A 334 8.41 -16.39 16.80
N ILE A 335 8.90 -15.43 17.59
CA ILE A 335 9.98 -15.64 18.56
C ILE A 335 9.53 -16.67 19.61
N LYS A 336 8.34 -16.52 20.19
CA LYS A 336 7.81 -17.50 21.15
C LYS A 336 7.62 -18.89 20.56
N GLU A 337 7.14 -18.97 19.33
CA GLU A 337 6.98 -20.23 18.59
C GLU A 337 8.34 -20.89 18.30
N PHE A 338 9.34 -20.09 17.90
CA PHE A 338 10.72 -20.52 17.68
C PHE A 338 11.41 -20.98 18.97
N GLU A 339 11.21 -20.27 20.07
CA GLU A 339 11.71 -20.65 21.39
C GLU A 339 11.02 -21.91 21.92
N ALA A 340 9.72 -22.08 21.66
CA ALA A 340 8.96 -23.26 22.05
C ALA A 340 9.44 -24.54 21.36
N MET A 341 10.07 -24.44 20.18
CA MET A 341 10.71 -25.59 19.52
C MET A 341 12.17 -25.82 19.96
N GLY A 342 12.64 -25.11 20.99
CA GLY A 342 14.01 -25.22 21.51
C GLY A 342 15.02 -24.29 20.84
N GLY A 343 14.55 -23.32 20.05
CA GLY A 343 15.36 -22.25 19.50
C GLY A 343 15.71 -21.19 20.55
N LYS A 344 16.74 -20.41 20.27
CA LYS A 344 17.11 -19.20 21.00
C LYS A 344 17.25 -18.06 20.02
N PHE A 345 16.62 -16.93 20.31
CA PHE A 345 16.68 -15.74 19.47
C PHE A 345 17.28 -14.57 20.25
N ASN A 346 18.28 -13.92 19.67
CA ASN A 346 18.84 -12.69 20.20
C ASN A 346 18.22 -11.51 19.47
N SER A 347 17.41 -10.71 20.19
CA SER A 347 16.69 -9.56 19.65
C SER A 347 17.60 -8.49 19.07
N ASP A 348 18.79 -8.32 19.63
CA ASP A 348 19.66 -7.17 19.36
C ASP A 348 20.53 -7.44 18.12
N THR A 349 20.96 -8.69 17.96
CA THR A 349 21.80 -9.14 16.85
C THR A 349 21.00 -9.83 15.73
N LYS A 350 19.71 -10.11 15.97
CA LYS A 350 18.84 -10.94 15.12
C LYS A 350 19.43 -12.31 14.80
N GLU A 351 20.29 -12.83 15.68
CA GLU A 351 20.84 -14.16 15.57
C GLU A 351 19.87 -15.19 16.16
N ALA A 352 19.61 -16.25 15.40
CA ALA A 352 18.78 -17.37 15.79
C ALA A 352 19.62 -18.63 15.86
N PHE A 353 19.44 -19.40 16.92
CA PHE A 353 20.21 -20.60 17.22
C PHE A 353 19.30 -21.75 17.60
N ILE A 354 19.50 -22.92 16.99
CA ILE A 354 18.83 -24.17 17.35
C ILE A 354 19.93 -25.19 17.61
N CYS A 355 19.89 -25.84 18.78
CA CYS A 355 20.91 -26.80 19.18
C CYS A 355 20.30 -28.06 19.79
N GLN A 356 20.78 -29.23 19.36
CA GLN A 356 20.37 -30.54 19.88
C GLN A 356 18.85 -30.81 19.74
N VAL A 357 18.22 -30.19 18.74
CA VAL A 357 16.77 -30.35 18.48
C VAL A 357 16.54 -31.35 17.34
N ASN A 358 15.55 -32.21 17.55
CA ASN A 358 14.92 -32.98 16.48
C ASN A 358 13.85 -32.12 15.79
N ILE A 359 14.20 -31.57 14.63
CA ILE A 359 13.34 -30.71 13.83
C ILE A 359 12.34 -31.59 13.10
N THR A 360 11.08 -31.47 13.49
CA THR A 360 9.95 -32.18 12.88
C THR A 360 9.38 -31.39 11.69
N SER A 361 8.60 -32.04 10.83
CA SER A 361 7.90 -31.38 9.72
C SER A 361 6.95 -30.27 10.21
N ARG A 362 6.38 -30.41 11.42
CA ARG A 362 5.58 -29.35 12.05
C ARG A 362 6.44 -28.12 12.39
N ASN A 363 7.66 -28.34 12.89
CA ASN A 363 8.60 -27.26 13.19
C ASN A 363 9.02 -26.55 11.90
N VAL A 364 9.30 -27.32 10.85
CA VAL A 364 9.64 -26.77 9.52
C VAL A 364 8.49 -25.97 8.95
N GLU A 365 7.26 -26.48 8.98
CA GLU A 365 6.06 -25.77 8.49
C GLU A 365 5.82 -24.45 9.25
N MET A 366 5.98 -24.48 10.58
CA MET A 366 5.86 -23.29 11.42
C MET A 366 6.94 -22.25 11.09
N MET A 367 8.20 -22.68 11.03
CA MET A 367 9.34 -21.81 10.71
C MET A 367 9.24 -21.27 9.29
N SER A 368 8.81 -22.09 8.33
CA SER A 368 8.52 -21.70 6.95
C SER A 368 7.51 -20.54 6.91
N LYS A 369 6.36 -20.71 7.58
CA LYS A 369 5.33 -19.67 7.66
C LYS A 369 5.82 -18.40 8.33
N ALA A 370 6.59 -18.52 9.40
CA ALA A 370 7.16 -17.38 10.11
C ALA A 370 8.12 -16.61 9.20
N LEU A 371 9.05 -17.31 8.53
CA LEU A 371 10.02 -16.71 7.61
C LEU A 371 9.34 -16.03 6.43
N GLU A 372 8.35 -16.68 5.80
CA GLU A 372 7.57 -16.09 4.69
C GLU A 372 6.75 -14.87 5.12
N LYS A 373 6.35 -14.79 6.40
CA LYS A 373 5.60 -13.66 6.97
C LYS A 373 6.48 -12.62 7.66
N GLY A 374 7.80 -12.67 7.43
CA GLY A 374 8.72 -11.63 7.85
C GLY A 374 9.35 -11.84 9.23
N PHE A 375 9.48 -13.08 9.71
CA PHE A 375 10.32 -13.40 10.87
C PHE A 375 11.77 -13.02 10.55
N ASN A 376 12.24 -11.95 11.19
CA ASN A 376 13.47 -11.28 10.83
C ASN A 376 14.66 -11.87 11.57
N ILE A 377 15.31 -12.83 10.91
CA ILE A 377 16.55 -13.46 11.36
C ILE A 377 17.66 -13.02 10.41
N MET A 378 18.71 -12.41 10.94
CA MET A 378 19.90 -12.04 10.16
C MET A 378 20.80 -13.27 9.93
N LYS A 379 20.99 -14.07 10.98
CA LYS A 379 21.85 -15.24 10.97
C LYS A 379 21.16 -16.40 11.69
N LEU A 380 21.06 -17.54 11.01
CA LEU A 380 20.47 -18.76 11.54
C LEU A 380 21.56 -19.81 11.71
N MET A 381 21.59 -20.45 12.88
CA MET A 381 22.57 -21.47 13.22
C MET A 381 21.86 -22.75 13.67
N PHE A 382 22.14 -23.85 12.99
CA PHE A 382 21.77 -25.19 13.43
C PHE A 382 23.00 -25.88 14.00
N GLN A 383 22.88 -26.48 15.17
CA GLN A 383 23.96 -27.24 15.80
C GLN A 383 23.45 -28.59 16.32
N GLU A 384 24.05 -29.70 15.89
CA GLU A 384 23.69 -31.04 16.38
C GLU A 384 22.19 -31.37 16.22
N CYS A 385 21.57 -30.83 15.17
CA CYS A 385 20.15 -31.02 14.88
C CYS A 385 19.92 -32.28 14.05
N SER A 386 18.69 -32.79 14.07
CA SER A 386 18.22 -33.76 13.07
C SER A 386 16.99 -33.27 12.35
N ILE A 387 16.90 -33.51 11.05
CA ILE A 387 15.82 -33.02 10.17
C ILE A 387 15.57 -34.05 9.06
N ASP A 388 14.36 -34.12 8.54
CA ASP A 388 14.06 -34.95 7.35
C ASP A 388 14.62 -34.29 6.07
N GLU A 389 14.99 -35.07 5.06
CA GLU A 389 15.56 -34.55 3.80
C GLU A 389 14.61 -33.60 3.07
N ASP A 390 13.33 -33.98 2.91
CA ASP A 390 12.33 -33.17 2.21
C ASP A 390 12.07 -31.86 2.97
N ASP A 391 12.03 -31.94 4.30
CA ASP A 391 11.87 -30.80 5.19
C ASP A 391 13.09 -29.85 5.13
N LEU A 392 14.30 -30.39 5.04
CA LEU A 392 15.52 -29.59 4.89
C LEU A 392 15.54 -28.89 3.53
N GLU A 393 15.19 -29.59 2.45
CA GLU A 393 15.12 -29.01 1.11
C GLU A 393 14.11 -27.85 1.06
N LYS A 394 12.90 -28.08 1.57
CA LYS A 394 11.86 -27.04 1.67
C LYS A 394 12.33 -25.84 2.50
N LEU A 395 12.98 -26.09 3.62
CA LEU A 395 13.46 -25.02 4.49
C LEU A 395 14.57 -24.21 3.80
N LEU A 396 15.51 -24.87 3.12
CA LEU A 396 16.57 -24.21 2.36
C LEU A 396 15.99 -23.37 1.22
N ASP A 397 15.00 -23.88 0.48
CA ASP A 397 14.31 -23.11 -0.56
C ASP A 397 13.74 -21.80 0.00
N ILE A 398 13.03 -21.88 1.12
CA ILE A 398 12.43 -20.70 1.78
C ILE A 398 13.50 -19.75 2.31
N ILE A 399 14.57 -20.28 2.93
CA ILE A 399 15.67 -19.45 3.42
C ILE A 399 16.31 -18.67 2.27
N ILE A 400 16.62 -19.36 1.17
CA ILE A 400 17.33 -18.79 0.01
C ILE A 400 16.45 -17.78 -0.74
N ASN A 401 15.17 -18.12 -0.94
CA ASN A 401 14.31 -17.40 -1.88
C ASN A 401 13.33 -16.43 -1.21
N ARG A 402 12.98 -16.63 0.07
CA ARG A 402 11.82 -15.97 0.70
C ARG A 402 12.06 -15.41 2.12
N SER A 403 13.29 -15.46 2.63
CA SER A 403 13.63 -14.99 4.00
C SER A 403 14.60 -13.81 4.02
N SER A 404 14.77 -13.18 5.20
CA SER A 404 15.78 -12.14 5.45
C SER A 404 17.14 -12.68 5.91
N ILE A 405 17.30 -14.00 6.02
CA ILE A 405 18.53 -14.64 6.52
C ILE A 405 19.67 -14.41 5.54
N ARG A 406 20.72 -13.75 6.05
CA ARG A 406 21.95 -13.46 5.28
C ARG A 406 23.05 -14.48 5.51
N CYS A 407 23.02 -15.15 6.66
CA CYS A 407 24.01 -16.13 7.04
C CYS A 407 23.32 -17.37 7.62
N LEU A 408 23.53 -18.52 6.98
CA LEU A 408 23.10 -19.82 7.48
C LEU A 408 24.34 -20.62 7.86
N ASN A 409 24.41 -21.04 9.13
CA ASN A 409 25.44 -21.94 9.62
C ASN A 409 24.81 -23.28 9.99
N MET A 410 25.41 -24.37 9.51
CA MET A 410 24.95 -25.73 9.75
C MET A 410 26.10 -26.51 10.40
N GLY A 411 26.17 -26.46 11.73
CA GLY A 411 27.07 -27.29 12.53
C GLY A 411 26.45 -28.67 12.74
N SER A 412 27.00 -29.71 12.13
CA SER A 412 26.59 -31.11 12.37
C SER A 412 25.07 -31.35 12.32
N ILE A 413 24.47 -31.29 11.13
CA ILE A 413 23.07 -31.69 10.92
C ILE A 413 22.99 -33.15 10.50
N ARG A 414 22.16 -33.94 11.18
CA ARG A 414 21.79 -35.31 10.77
C ARG A 414 20.52 -35.28 9.92
N VAL A 415 20.67 -35.52 8.63
CA VAL A 415 19.53 -35.69 7.72
C VAL A 415 18.97 -37.10 7.84
N ARG A 416 17.67 -37.22 8.08
CA ARG A 416 16.92 -38.48 8.14
C ARG A 416 16.27 -38.76 6.79
N ASN A 417 16.08 -40.03 6.47
CA ASN A 417 15.47 -40.49 5.21
C ASN A 417 16.23 -40.01 3.95
N PHE A 418 17.56 -40.00 4.01
CA PHE A 418 18.41 -39.60 2.89
C PHE A 418 18.28 -40.59 1.72
N PHE A 419 17.51 -40.25 0.69
CA PHE A 419 17.36 -41.04 -0.53
C PHE A 419 18.14 -40.36 -1.66
N TRP A 420 19.36 -40.85 -1.89
CA TRP A 420 20.20 -40.45 -3.04
C TRP A 420 19.45 -40.66 -4.37
N ASN A 421 18.79 -39.63 -4.88
CA ASN A 421 18.41 -39.50 -6.28
C ASN A 421 18.92 -38.14 -6.77
N HIS A 422 19.89 -38.19 -7.68
CA HIS A 422 20.64 -37.04 -8.16
C HIS A 422 19.76 -35.85 -8.55
N LYS A 423 19.77 -34.78 -7.75
CA LYS A 423 19.30 -33.45 -8.17
C LYS A 423 20.40 -32.43 -7.99
N VAL A 424 20.95 -32.01 -9.11
CA VAL A 424 21.89 -30.88 -9.21
C VAL A 424 21.07 -29.60 -9.25
N TYR A 425 21.16 -28.77 -8.20
CA TYR A 425 20.59 -27.42 -8.20
C TYR A 425 21.65 -26.40 -8.63
N LEU A 426 21.53 -25.89 -9.86
CA LEU A 426 22.27 -24.71 -10.31
C LEU A 426 21.46 -23.45 -9.94
N SER A 427 22.00 -22.63 -9.04
CA SER A 427 21.47 -21.30 -8.75
C SER A 427 22.01 -20.28 -9.76
N ARG A 428 21.09 -19.59 -10.43
CA ARG A 428 21.36 -18.46 -11.32
C ARG A 428 21.14 -17.17 -10.52
N ASN A 429 22.24 -16.50 -10.12
CA ASN A 429 22.38 -15.05 -9.82
C ASN A 429 23.46 -14.76 -8.76
N GLY A 430 24.71 -15.19 -8.98
CA GLY A 430 25.90 -14.55 -8.40
C GLY A 430 26.07 -14.53 -6.88
N ARG A 431 25.19 -15.17 -6.10
CA ARG A 431 25.40 -15.37 -4.65
C ARG A 431 26.20 -16.66 -4.47
N ARG A 432 27.48 -16.54 -4.11
CA ARG A 432 28.29 -17.68 -3.67
C ARG A 432 27.70 -18.22 -2.36
N VAL A 433 26.94 -19.31 -2.45
CA VAL A 433 26.92 -20.30 -1.38
C VAL A 433 28.23 -21.06 -1.53
N GLN A 434 29.13 -20.97 -0.55
CA GLN A 434 30.28 -21.86 -0.53
C GLN A 434 29.76 -23.26 -0.24
N GLN A 435 29.62 -24.04 -1.30
CA GLN A 435 29.33 -25.46 -1.25
C GLN A 435 30.58 -26.16 -0.70
N SER A 436 30.61 -26.39 0.62
CA SER A 436 31.39 -27.51 1.16
C SER A 436 30.50 -28.73 1.09
N VAL A 437 30.97 -29.69 0.28
CA VAL A 437 30.33 -30.97 0.00
C VAL A 437 30.17 -31.73 1.32
N ILE A 438 28.94 -32.10 1.66
CA ILE A 438 28.68 -33.06 2.73
C ILE A 438 28.80 -34.45 2.12
N GLU A 439 29.95 -35.08 2.31
CA GLU A 439 30.03 -36.54 2.37
C GLU A 439 30.69 -36.97 3.68
N SER A 440 29.90 -37.69 4.47
CA SER A 440 30.32 -38.42 5.66
C SER A 440 31.34 -39.51 5.26
N SER A 441 32.63 -39.16 5.19
CA SER A 441 33.80 -40.03 5.45
C SER A 441 35.15 -39.44 5.00
N LEU A 442 35.20 -38.25 4.37
CA LEU A 442 36.45 -37.68 3.84
C LEU A 442 36.97 -36.42 4.56
N LEU A 443 36.59 -36.21 5.82
CA LEU A 443 37.19 -35.17 6.68
C LEU A 443 38.16 -35.78 7.71
N GLN A 444 39.25 -36.35 7.21
CA GLN A 444 40.51 -36.44 7.97
C GLN A 444 41.71 -35.82 7.24
N HIS A 445 41.53 -35.34 6.00
CA HIS A 445 42.53 -34.55 5.32
C HIS A 445 41.89 -33.34 4.68
N LEU A 446 42.00 -32.23 5.41
CA LEU A 446 42.29 -30.87 4.94
C LEU A 446 41.38 -29.84 5.63
N LEU A 447 42.08 -29.02 6.41
CA LEU A 447 41.71 -27.82 7.16
C LEU A 447 40.73 -26.88 6.44
#